data_AF-A0A381ZCI7-F1
#
_entry.id   AF-A0A381ZCI7-F1
#
_cell.length_a   1.000
_cell.length_b   1.000
_cell.length_c   1.000
_cell.angle_alpha   90.00
_cell.angle_beta   90.00
_cell.angle_gamma   90.00
#
_symmetry.space_group_name_H-M   'P 1'
#
loop_
_entity.id
_entity.type
_entity.pdbx_description
1 polymer ?
#
loop_
_entity_poly.entity_id
_entity_poly.type
_entity_poly.pdbx_seq_one_letter_code
_entity_poly.pdbx_strand_id
1 'polypeptide(L)'
;MLNLFSETIKHTIQAMIYLATHDNQRVMVSQIAEYYDIPKFYLAKLMQTLTKHHLVKSTRGRTGGVKLNKPAKDIRIIDIIRAIDGPTPEHEVCVFGLDICSDSVPCPVHDVWKNMKENIKNELYHQNLENLSIELDKKHKLLDTD
;
A
#
# COMPACT_ATOMS: atom_id res chain seq x y z
N MET A 1 5.35 15.55 -13.03
CA MET A 1 6.02 14.83 -11.92
C MET A 1 5.55 13.38 -11.96
N LEU A 2 6.43 12.38 -12.06
CA LEU A 2 6.05 10.97 -12.20
C LEU A 2 5.32 10.49 -10.94
N ASN A 3 4.05 10.11 -11.06
CA ASN A 3 3.29 9.44 -10.01
C ASN A 3 3.49 7.93 -10.15
N LEU A 4 4.36 7.35 -9.31
CA LEU A 4 4.68 5.91 -9.35
C LEU A 4 3.52 5.02 -8.86
N PHE A 5 2.67 5.52 -7.98
CA PHE A 5 1.55 4.79 -7.39
C PHE A 5 0.20 5.37 -7.80
N SER A 6 -0.77 4.49 -8.03
CA SER A 6 -2.17 4.90 -8.19
C SER A 6 -2.72 5.50 -6.90
N GLU A 7 -3.78 6.32 -7.01
CA GLU A 7 -4.47 6.87 -5.84
C GLU A 7 -4.98 5.77 -4.91
N THR A 8 -5.40 4.63 -5.47
CA THR A 8 -5.80 3.45 -4.68
C THR A 8 -4.68 2.93 -3.80
N ILE A 9 -3.47 2.79 -4.34
CA ILE A 9 -2.32 2.33 -3.58
C ILE A 9 -1.93 3.36 -2.51
N LYS A 10 -1.91 4.65 -2.85
CA LYS A 10 -1.60 5.73 -1.90
C LYS A 10 -2.56 5.74 -0.71
N HIS A 11 -3.86 5.77 -0.96
CA HIS A 11 -4.90 5.74 0.09
C HIS A 11 -4.85 4.47 0.94
N THR A 12 -4.55 3.32 0.32
CA THR A 12 -4.39 2.06 1.05
C THR A 12 -3.19 2.11 1.98
N ILE A 13 -2.04 2.60 1.50
CA ILE A 13 -0.81 2.73 2.31
C ILE A 13 -1.03 3.72 3.45
N GLN A 14 -1.63 4.89 3.19
CA GLN A 14 -1.96 5.88 4.22
C GLN A 14 -2.81 5.27 5.34
N ALA A 15 -3.87 4.55 4.99
CA ALA A 15 -4.71 3.89 5.97
C ALA A 15 -3.96 2.82 6.77
N MET A 16 -3.08 2.04 6.12
CA MET A 16 -2.27 1.03 6.79
C MET A 16 -1.23 1.63 7.74
N ILE A 17 -0.61 2.76 7.37
CA ILE A 17 0.31 3.49 8.25
C ILE A 17 -0.47 4.05 9.46
N TYR A 18 -1.66 4.59 9.25
CA TYR A 18 -2.50 5.06 10.35
C TYR A 18 -2.84 3.93 11.33
N LEU A 19 -3.12 2.73 10.83
CA LEU A 19 -3.33 1.57 11.70
C LEU A 19 -2.05 1.18 12.46
N ALA A 20 -0.87 1.32 11.85
CA ALA A 20 0.41 1.06 12.51
C ALA A 20 0.70 2.06 13.63
N THR A 21 0.35 3.34 13.47
CA THR A 21 0.50 4.35 14.54
C THR A 21 -0.52 4.16 15.68
N HIS A 22 -1.53 3.30 15.49
CA HIS A 22 -2.58 2.99 16.46
C HIS A 22 -2.65 1.49 16.80
N ASP A 23 -1.53 0.74 16.69
CA ASP A 23 -1.49 -0.75 16.70
C ASP A 23 -2.20 -1.42 17.90
N ASN A 24 -2.30 -0.73 19.04
CA ASN A 24 -2.96 -1.24 20.25
C ASN A 24 -4.48 -1.03 20.30
N GLN A 25 -5.08 -0.39 19.30
CA GLN A 25 -6.50 -0.01 19.30
C GLN A 25 -7.19 -0.38 17.99
N ARG A 26 -8.51 -0.57 18.06
CA ARG A 26 -9.34 -0.64 16.86
C ARG A 26 -9.72 0.78 16.46
N VAL A 27 -9.60 1.08 15.17
CA VAL A 27 -9.95 2.38 14.62
C VAL A 27 -11.18 2.23 13.73
N MET A 28 -12.10 3.19 13.78
CA MET A 28 -13.20 3.22 12.82
C MET A 28 -12.70 3.65 11.45
N VAL A 29 -13.15 2.97 10.39
CA VAL A 29 -12.83 3.36 9.01
C VAL A 29 -13.22 4.80 8.70
N SER A 30 -14.27 5.33 9.35
CA SER A 30 -14.64 6.74 9.23
C SER A 30 -13.59 7.71 9.77
N GLN A 31 -12.88 7.36 10.84
CA GLN A 31 -11.82 8.22 11.40
C GLN A 31 -10.64 8.32 10.44
N ILE A 32 -10.25 7.20 9.83
CA ILE A 32 -9.17 7.17 8.83
C ILE A 32 -9.58 7.93 7.57
N ALA A 33 -10.84 7.74 7.13
CA ALA A 33 -11.41 8.42 5.97
C ALA A 33 -11.42 9.94 6.16
N GLU A 34 -11.84 10.42 7.32
CA GLU A 34 -11.85 11.84 7.66
C GLU A 34 -10.43 12.41 7.74
N TYR A 35 -9.51 11.69 8.39
CA TYR A 35 -8.13 12.16 8.59
C TYR A 35 -7.37 12.38 7.27
N TYR A 36 -7.59 11.54 6.26
CA TYR A 36 -6.93 11.65 4.95
C TYR A 36 -7.80 12.21 3.84
N ASP A 37 -9.00 12.72 4.15
CA ASP A 37 -9.98 13.19 3.16
C ASP A 37 -10.30 12.15 2.05
N ILE A 38 -10.55 10.91 2.48
CA ILE A 38 -10.85 9.77 1.59
C ILE A 38 -12.35 9.43 1.68
N PRO A 39 -13.06 9.22 0.55
CA PRO A 39 -14.45 8.81 0.60
C PRO A 39 -14.65 7.52 1.42
N LYS A 40 -15.46 7.58 2.47
CA LYS A 40 -15.64 6.49 3.46
C LYS A 40 -15.99 5.15 2.82
N PHE A 41 -16.90 5.12 1.84
CA PHE A 41 -17.30 3.88 1.16
C PHE A 41 -16.16 3.27 0.36
N TYR A 42 -15.35 4.11 -0.28
CA TYR A 42 -14.18 3.68 -1.02
C TYR A 42 -13.13 3.08 -0.08
N LEU A 43 -12.80 3.77 1.01
CA LEU A 43 -11.86 3.23 2.01
C LEU A 43 -12.36 1.93 2.64
N ALA A 44 -13.66 1.83 2.94
CA ALA A 44 -14.26 0.61 3.45
C ALA A 44 -14.10 -0.58 2.49
N LYS A 45 -14.17 -0.36 1.17
CA LYS A 45 -13.90 -1.39 0.16
C LYS A 45 -12.44 -1.84 0.19
N LEU A 46 -11.49 -0.91 0.33
CA LEU A 46 -10.07 -1.24 0.49
C LEU A 46 -9.82 -2.07 1.75
N MET A 47 -10.41 -1.68 2.88
CA MET A 47 -10.31 -2.44 4.14
C MET A 47 -10.88 -3.86 4.04
N GLN A 48 -11.95 -4.06 3.25
CA GLN A 48 -12.48 -5.39 2.97
C GLN A 48 -11.48 -6.23 2.16
N THR A 49 -10.86 -5.66 1.13
CA THR A 49 -9.80 -6.33 0.36
C THR A 49 -8.64 -6.73 1.27
N LEU A 50 -8.12 -5.80 2.09
CA LEU A 50 -7.04 -6.08 3.03
C LEU A 50 -7.41 -7.13 4.09
N THR A 51 -8.69 -7.21 4.47
CA THR A 51 -9.19 -8.26 5.38
C THR A 51 -9.13 -9.64 4.71
N LYS A 52 -9.52 -9.74 3.43
CA LYS A 52 -9.41 -10.99 2.66
C LYS A 52 -7.97 -11.46 2.51
N HIS A 53 -7.03 -10.52 2.40
CA HIS A 53 -5.59 -10.80 2.33
C HIS A 53 -4.91 -10.93 3.71
N HIS A 54 -5.68 -10.99 4.81
CA HIS A 54 -5.12 -11.16 6.16
C HIS A 54 -4.11 -10.08 6.56
N LEU A 55 -4.27 -8.85 6.05
CA LEU A 55 -3.48 -7.68 6.47
C LEU A 55 -4.21 -6.87 7.55
N VAL A 56 -5.54 -6.90 7.55
CA VAL A 56 -6.40 -6.20 8.50
C VAL A 56 -7.37 -7.16 9.19
N LYS A 57 -7.61 -6.98 10.49
CA LYS A 57 -8.73 -7.58 11.22
C LYS A 57 -9.86 -6.57 11.31
N SER A 58 -11.04 -6.95 10.83
CA SER A 58 -12.27 -6.16 10.98
C SER A 58 -13.17 -6.75 12.05
N THR A 59 -13.74 -5.91 12.91
CA THR A 59 -14.76 -6.27 13.91
C THR A 59 -16.02 -5.46 13.63
N ARG A 60 -17.18 -6.11 13.60
CA ARG A 60 -18.50 -5.47 13.37
C ARG A 60 -19.10 -4.95 14.68
N GLY A 61 -20.05 -4.03 14.57
CA GLY A 61 -20.85 -3.50 15.70
C GLY A 61 -20.41 -2.12 16.18
N ARG A 62 -21.09 -1.61 17.22
CA ARG A 62 -20.92 -0.25 17.76
C ARG A 62 -19.50 0.02 18.31
N THR A 63 -18.83 -1.01 18.79
CA THR A 63 -17.43 -1.01 19.25
C THR A 63 -16.48 -1.70 18.25
N GLY A 64 -16.94 -1.80 17.00
CA GLY A 64 -16.19 -2.39 15.90
C GLY A 64 -15.04 -1.51 15.43
N GLY A 65 -14.49 -1.85 14.26
CA GLY A 65 -13.38 -1.13 13.66
C GLY A 65 -12.41 -2.07 12.96
N VAL A 66 -11.28 -1.51 12.55
CA VAL A 66 -10.19 -2.21 11.89
C VAL A 66 -8.89 -2.04 12.68
N LYS A 67 -8.02 -3.04 12.60
CA LYS A 67 -6.65 -3.00 13.11
C LYS A 67 -5.75 -3.91 12.28
N LEU A 68 -4.43 -3.79 12.43
CA LEU A 68 -3.50 -4.70 11.76
C LEU A 68 -3.75 -6.16 12.18
N ASN A 69 -3.61 -7.09 11.23
CA ASN A 69 -3.80 -8.52 11.50
C ASN A 69 -2.54 -9.19 12.08
N LYS A 70 -1.38 -8.58 11.87
CA LYS A 70 -0.05 -8.98 12.34
C LYS A 70 0.76 -7.73 12.71
N PRO A 71 1.87 -7.85 13.47
CA PRO A 71 2.72 -6.71 13.83
C PRO A 71 3.15 -5.87 12.62
N ALA A 72 3.24 -4.56 12.79
CA ALA A 72 3.57 -3.61 11.71
C ALA A 72 4.92 -3.94 11.02
N LYS A 73 5.90 -4.44 11.79
CA LYS A 73 7.21 -4.89 11.27
C LYS A 73 7.13 -6.04 10.26
N ASP A 74 6.04 -6.82 10.32
CA ASP A 74 5.82 -8.00 9.48
C ASP A 74 4.93 -7.70 8.26
N ILE A 75 4.47 -6.45 8.08
CA ILE A 75 3.68 -6.01 6.92
C ILE A 75 4.55 -5.13 6.03
N ARG A 76 4.88 -5.61 4.83
CA ARG A 76 5.68 -4.84 3.85
C ARG A 76 4.78 -4.07 2.90
N ILE A 77 5.28 -2.97 2.33
CA ILE A 77 4.56 -2.19 1.30
C ILE A 77 4.15 -3.10 0.14
N ILE A 78 5.02 -4.01 -0.28
CA ILE A 78 4.75 -4.93 -1.38
C ILE A 78 3.58 -5.89 -1.11
N ASP A 79 3.32 -6.22 0.16
CA ASP A 79 2.16 -7.05 0.54
C ASP A 79 0.86 -6.28 0.33
N ILE A 80 0.87 -4.98 0.67
CA ILE A 80 -0.26 -4.07 0.48
C ILE A 80 -0.55 -3.89 -1.01
N ILE A 81 0.50 -3.64 -1.81
CA ILE A 81 0.37 -3.48 -3.27
C ILE A 81 -0.23 -4.73 -3.90
N ARG A 82 0.31 -5.92 -3.59
CA ARG A 82 -0.20 -7.20 -4.10
C ARG A 82 -1.65 -7.48 -3.68
N ALA A 83 -2.05 -7.08 -2.48
CA ALA A 83 -3.42 -7.24 -2.02
C ALA A 83 -4.42 -6.38 -2.81
N ILE A 84 -3.99 -5.23 -3.32
CA ILE A 84 -4.86 -4.29 -4.04
C ILE A 84 -4.83 -4.52 -5.56
N ASP A 85 -3.65 -4.60 -6.15
CA ASP A 85 -3.47 -4.76 -7.61
C ASP A 85 -3.69 -6.21 -8.06
N GLY A 86 -3.68 -7.16 -7.13
CA GLY A 86 -3.88 -8.57 -7.39
C GLY A 86 -2.59 -9.32 -7.75
N PRO A 87 -2.71 -10.58 -8.20
CA PRO A 87 -1.55 -11.39 -8.55
C PRO A 87 -0.77 -10.80 -9.71
N THR A 88 0.52 -11.12 -9.78
CA THR A 88 1.31 -10.82 -10.97
C THR A 88 0.67 -11.51 -12.17
N PRO A 89 0.44 -10.81 -13.29
CA PRO A 89 -0.14 -11.43 -14.48
C PRO A 89 0.74 -12.59 -14.97
N GLU A 90 0.11 -13.60 -15.57
CA GLU A 90 0.82 -14.78 -16.14
C GLU A 90 1.84 -14.37 -17.21
N HIS A 91 1.56 -13.28 -17.91
CA HIS A 91 2.43 -12.69 -18.93
C HIS A 91 2.71 -11.24 -18.57
N GLU A 92 3.97 -10.83 -18.65
CA GLU A 92 4.31 -9.42 -18.54
C GLU A 92 3.87 -8.67 -19.81
N VAL A 93 3.36 -7.47 -19.61
CA VAL A 93 2.98 -6.54 -20.68
C VAL A 93 4.04 -5.44 -20.74
N CYS A 94 4.32 -4.97 -21.96
CA CYS A 94 5.17 -3.80 -22.20
C CYS A 94 4.77 -2.63 -21.27
N VAL A 95 5.76 -1.88 -20.78
CA VAL A 95 5.53 -0.70 -19.90
C VAL A 95 4.56 0.31 -20.50
N PHE A 96 4.48 0.38 -21.83
CA PHE A 96 3.58 1.27 -22.56
C PHE A 96 2.21 0.66 -22.86
N GLY A 97 1.94 -0.59 -22.44
CA GLY A 97 0.66 -1.27 -22.63
C GLY A 97 0.39 -1.76 -24.05
N LEU A 98 1.43 -1.94 -24.87
CA LEU A 98 1.28 -2.29 -26.28
C LEU A 98 1.01 -3.79 -26.51
N ASP A 99 1.90 -4.67 -26.02
CA ASP A 99 1.81 -6.12 -26.20
C ASP A 99 2.59 -6.86 -25.09
N ILE A 100 2.62 -8.19 -25.15
CA ILE A 100 3.46 -9.06 -24.32
C ILE A 100 4.92 -8.61 -24.40
N CYS A 101 5.61 -8.61 -23.26
CA CYS A 101 7.03 -8.25 -23.17
C CYS A 101 7.77 -9.29 -22.34
N SER A 102 8.84 -9.85 -22.90
CA SER A 102 9.67 -10.85 -22.21
C SER A 102 11.12 -10.78 -22.72
N ASP A 103 12.03 -11.50 -22.07
CA ASP A 103 13.41 -11.64 -22.57
C ASP A 103 13.47 -12.28 -23.98
N SER A 104 12.45 -13.07 -24.35
CA SER A 104 12.33 -13.68 -25.69
C SER A 104 11.57 -12.82 -26.69
N VAL A 105 10.74 -11.89 -26.22
CA VAL A 105 9.97 -10.94 -27.04
C VAL A 105 10.14 -9.53 -26.42
N PRO A 106 11.35 -8.93 -26.53
CA PRO A 106 11.65 -7.69 -25.85
C PRO A 106 11.05 -6.50 -26.62
N CYS A 107 10.44 -5.57 -25.88
CA CYS A 107 10.12 -4.26 -26.43
C CYS A 107 11.41 -3.38 -26.56
N PRO A 108 11.38 -2.28 -27.33
CA PRO A 108 12.57 -1.43 -27.54
C PRO A 108 13.21 -0.85 -26.27
N VAL A 109 12.48 -0.82 -25.15
CA VAL A 109 12.96 -0.33 -23.84
C VAL A 109 13.08 -1.44 -22.80
N HIS A 110 13.02 -2.71 -23.22
CA HIS A 110 12.90 -3.88 -22.33
C HIS A 110 13.95 -3.90 -21.22
N ASP A 111 15.23 -3.89 -21.57
CA ASP A 111 16.31 -4.02 -20.57
C ASP A 111 16.33 -2.83 -19.61
N VAL A 112 16.09 -1.62 -20.12
CA VAL A 112 16.03 -0.40 -19.29
C VAL A 112 14.88 -0.50 -18.30
N TRP A 113 13.69 -0.86 -18.78
CA TRP A 113 12.51 -0.97 -17.93
C TRP A 113 12.61 -2.13 -16.93
N LYS A 114 13.08 -3.29 -17.37
CA LYS A 114 13.30 -4.47 -16.52
C LYS A 114 14.19 -4.13 -15.33
N ASN A 115 15.35 -3.54 -15.60
CA ASN A 115 16.30 -3.13 -14.56
C ASN A 115 15.69 -2.09 -13.60
N MET A 116 15.00 -1.07 -14.13
CA MET A 116 14.34 -0.06 -13.29
C MET A 116 13.25 -0.66 -12.40
N LYS A 117 12.38 -1.51 -12.97
CA LYS A 117 11.30 -2.20 -12.26
C LYS A 117 11.85 -3.11 -11.16
N GLU A 118 12.91 -3.86 -11.44
CA GLU A 118 13.57 -4.72 -10.45
C GLU A 118 14.15 -3.91 -9.29
N ASN A 119 14.82 -2.78 -9.59
CA ASN A 119 15.35 -1.89 -8.55
C ASN A 119 14.24 -1.32 -7.67
N ILE A 120 13.17 -0.77 -8.25
CA ILE A 120 12.02 -0.24 -7.49
C ILE A 120 11.41 -1.34 -6.60
N LYS A 121 11.23 -2.55 -7.15
CA LYS A 121 10.68 -3.68 -6.41
C LYS A 121 11.57 -4.06 -5.23
N ASN A 122 12.89 -4.08 -5.42
CA ASN A 122 13.85 -4.40 -4.36
C ASN A 122 13.81 -3.34 -3.25
N GLU A 123 13.82 -2.05 -3.60
CA GLU A 123 13.74 -0.96 -2.61
C GLU A 123 12.45 -1.05 -1.79
N LEU A 124 11.30 -1.25 -2.44
CA LEU A 124 10.01 -1.39 -1.75
C LEU A 124 9.90 -2.67 -0.93
N TYR A 125 10.65 -3.72 -1.29
CA TYR A 125 10.65 -4.97 -0.55
C TYR A 125 11.12 -4.76 0.89
N HIS A 126 12.09 -3.87 1.12
CA HIS A 126 12.67 -3.65 2.46
C HIS A 126 11.85 -2.71 3.35
N GLN A 127 10.78 -2.11 2.84
CA GLN A 127 9.95 -1.17 3.61
C GLN A 127 8.79 -1.88 4.29
N ASN A 128 8.69 -1.74 5.62
CA ASN A 128 7.58 -2.25 6.44
C ASN A 128 6.82 -1.09 7.12
N LEU A 129 5.63 -1.40 7.64
CA LEU A 129 4.77 -0.38 8.27
C LEU A 129 5.36 0.22 9.56
N GLU A 130 6.19 -0.54 10.28
CA GLU A 130 6.88 -0.02 11.48
C GLU A 130 7.84 1.11 11.09
N ASN A 131 8.75 0.86 10.16
CA ASN A 131 9.68 1.88 9.65
C ASN A 131 8.91 3.08 9.09
N LEU A 132 7.87 2.85 8.30
CA LEU A 132 7.05 3.94 7.74
C LEU A 132 6.37 4.77 8.83
N SER A 133 5.81 4.15 9.87
CA SER A 133 5.20 4.89 10.99
C SER A 133 6.22 5.76 11.73
N ILE A 134 7.42 5.22 11.99
CA ILE A 134 8.50 5.95 12.65
C ILE A 134 8.96 7.15 11.81
N GLU A 135 9.17 6.95 10.51
CA GLU A 135 9.60 8.02 9.61
C GLU A 135 8.50 9.07 9.40
N LEU A 136 7.22 8.67 9.40
CA LEU A 136 6.11 9.62 9.33
C LEU A 136 6.01 10.49 10.59
N ASP A 137 6.19 9.90 11.77
CA ASP A 137 6.22 10.67 13.03
C ASP A 137 7.37 11.68 13.05
N LYS A 138 8.55 11.30 12.53
CA LYS A 138 9.67 12.24 12.35
C LYS A 138 9.31 13.37 11.39
N LYS A 139 8.67 13.04 10.26
CA LYS A 139 8.22 14.03 9.28
C LYS A 139 7.23 15.02 9.88
N HIS A 140 6.22 14.56 10.61
CA HIS A 140 5.23 15.45 11.24
C HIS A 140 5.90 16.39 12.24
N LYS A 141 6.81 15.89 13.08
CA LYS A 141 7.58 16.74 14.00
C LYS A 141 8.36 17.85 13.30
N LEU A 142 8.86 17.61 12.09
CA LEU A 142 9.55 18.65 11.32
C LEU A 142 8.59 19.70 10.78
N LEU A 143 7.40 19.29 10.33
CA LEU A 143 6.38 20.20 9.80
C LEU A 143 5.66 21.01 10.89
N ASP A 144 5.56 20.48 12.11
CA ASP A 144 4.98 21.18 13.26
C ASP A 144 5.94 22.24 13.87
N THR A 145 7.18 22.33 13.36
CA THR A 145 8.18 23.33 13.77
C THR A 145 8.17 24.62 12.93
N ASP A 146 7.33 24.69 11.90
CA ASP A 146 7.09 25.88 11.04
C ASP A 146 5.72 26.53 11.33
#